data_AF-A0A9E6MSL9-F1
#
_entry.id   AF-A0A9E6MSL9-F1
#
_cell.length_a   1.000
_cell.length_b   1.000
_cell.length_c   1.000
_cell.angle_alpha   90.00
_cell.angle_beta   90.00
_cell.angle_gamma   90.00
#
_symmetry.space_group_name_H-M   'P 1'
#
loop_
_entity.id
_entity.type
_entity.pdbx_description
1 polymer ?
#
loop_
_entity_poly.entity_id
_entity_poly.type
_entity_poly.pdbx_seq_one_letter_code
_entity_poly.pdbx_strand_id
1 'polypeptide(L)'
;MNDLPSEDAAESVESVEGTIVVDAEEEFDDDDELDVAPDVVVEESGEDDKLESPISEDGEDEDLLEGIPEEELKATVDVVLPKVNGKPKRTAVRKRNPDANVTMLTGDPVRMYLKEIGKVSLLTAAEEIDLAMKIEAGVTATEELERAEEEGVSLDRREKRRLGRIEQVGLDAKQQLIEANLRLVVSIAKRYVGRGMLFLDLIQEGNLGLIRAVEKFDYTKGFKFSTYATWWIRQAITRAIADQARTIRIPVHMVETINKLVRIQRQLLQEKGREPTPEEIGEEMGLPPERVREIQKISQEPVSLETPIGEEEDSQLGDFIEDDAAVVPPDAASFSMLQEQLQKVLDGLAERERKVISLRFGLEDGHPRTLEEVGREFGVTRERIRQIESKTLAKLRHPSRSSKLKDYLED
;
A
#
# COMPACT_ATOMS: atom_id res chain seq x y z
N MET A 1 36.04 -43.83 59.09
CA MET A 1 35.38 -42.57 59.45
C MET A 1 34.64 -42.13 58.20
N ASN A 2 33.59 -42.87 57.88
CA ASN A 2 32.20 -42.63 58.36
C ASN A 2 31.65 -41.41 57.63
N ASP A 3 30.51 -41.45 56.97
CA ASP A 3 29.49 -42.48 56.84
C ASP A 3 28.65 -42.07 55.63
N LEU A 4 28.30 -43.05 54.80
CA LEU A 4 27.06 -43.09 54.02
C LEU A 4 25.87 -42.89 55.00
N PRO A 5 24.64 -42.52 54.57
CA PRO A 5 23.96 -43.31 53.53
C PRO A 5 22.97 -42.47 52.67
N SER A 6 22.61 -42.92 51.45
CA SER A 6 21.42 -43.76 51.14
C SER A 6 20.09 -43.02 51.44
N GLU A 7 18.96 -43.21 50.78
CA GLU A 7 18.43 -44.29 49.96
C GLU A 7 17.08 -43.73 49.44
N ASP A 8 16.75 -43.98 48.19
CA ASP A 8 15.67 -44.89 47.73
C ASP A 8 14.22 -44.41 47.96
N ALA A 9 13.50 -44.35 46.84
CA ALA A 9 12.29 -45.14 46.55
C ALA A 9 11.69 -44.57 45.24
N ALA A 10 11.76 -45.29 44.12
CA ALA A 10 10.70 -46.18 43.60
C ALA A 10 9.44 -45.37 43.19
N GLU A 11 8.84 -45.54 42.02
CA GLU A 11 8.51 -46.80 41.37
C GLU A 11 8.06 -46.57 39.91
N SER A 12 8.24 -47.62 39.12
CA SER A 12 7.83 -47.90 37.75
C SER A 12 6.33 -47.86 37.45
N VAL A 13 5.94 -47.47 36.23
CA VAL A 13 4.77 -48.02 35.48
C VAL A 13 5.05 -47.80 33.98
N GLU A 14 5.57 -48.76 33.24
CA GLU A 14 4.86 -49.80 32.48
C GLU A 14 4.06 -49.28 31.27
N SER A 15 4.55 -49.69 30.10
CA SER A 15 3.94 -49.63 28.78
C SER A 15 2.63 -50.43 28.74
N VAL A 16 1.55 -49.83 28.21
CA VAL A 16 0.38 -50.58 27.74
C VAL A 16 -0.02 -50.07 26.36
N GLU A 17 0.17 -50.95 25.38
CA GLU A 17 -0.46 -50.89 24.07
C GLU A 17 -2.00 -50.94 24.24
N GLY A 18 -2.70 -50.08 23.53
CA GLY A 18 -4.15 -50.00 23.54
C GLY A 18 -4.70 -49.74 22.15
N THR A 19 -4.72 -50.80 21.34
CA THR A 19 -5.46 -50.92 20.09
C THR A 19 -6.96 -50.74 20.34
N ILE A 20 -7.61 -49.81 19.65
CA ILE A 20 -9.08 -49.83 19.49
C ILE A 20 -9.39 -49.63 18.01
N VAL A 21 -9.86 -50.72 17.43
CA VAL A 21 -10.51 -50.87 16.13
C VAL A 21 -12.00 -50.54 16.34
N VAL A 22 -12.61 -49.72 15.48
CA VAL A 22 -14.06 -49.76 15.27
C VAL A 22 -14.33 -49.52 13.78
N ASP A 23 -14.72 -50.61 13.12
CA ASP A 23 -15.38 -50.68 11.82
C ASP A 23 -16.74 -49.99 11.84
N ALA A 24 -17.11 -49.38 10.71
CA ALA A 24 -18.50 -49.28 10.27
C ALA A 24 -18.53 -49.14 8.74
N GLU A 25 -18.72 -50.28 8.08
CA GLU A 25 -19.17 -50.41 6.69
C GLU A 25 -20.67 -50.13 6.62
N GLU A 26 -21.13 -49.40 5.61
CA GLU A 26 -22.44 -49.63 4.98
C GLU A 26 -22.29 -49.45 3.46
N GLU A 27 -22.45 -50.57 2.74
CA GLU A 27 -22.69 -50.70 1.30
C GLU A 27 -24.09 -50.18 0.93
N PHE A 28 -24.22 -49.56 -0.24
CA PHE A 28 -25.37 -49.76 -1.14
C PHE A 28 -24.93 -49.55 -2.60
N ASP A 29 -24.99 -50.64 -3.37
CA ASP A 29 -24.96 -50.68 -4.84
C ASP A 29 -26.33 -50.25 -5.41
N ASP A 30 -26.33 -49.57 -6.56
CA ASP A 30 -26.81 -50.12 -7.85
C ASP A 30 -27.00 -48.99 -8.89
N ASP A 31 -26.31 -49.19 -10.02
CA ASP A 31 -26.64 -48.91 -11.41
C ASP A 31 -27.76 -47.91 -11.76
N ASP A 32 -27.43 -46.93 -12.62
CA ASP A 32 -28.23 -46.68 -13.83
C ASP A 32 -27.40 -45.97 -14.92
N GLU A 33 -27.27 -46.66 -16.05
CA GLU A 33 -26.69 -46.23 -17.32
C GLU A 33 -27.79 -45.57 -18.16
N LEU A 34 -27.59 -44.32 -18.61
CA LEU A 34 -28.35 -43.76 -19.74
C LEU A 34 -27.48 -42.83 -20.59
N ASP A 35 -27.19 -43.32 -21.79
CA ASP A 35 -26.77 -42.57 -22.98
C ASP A 35 -27.93 -41.69 -23.51
N VAL A 36 -27.61 -40.55 -24.14
CA VAL A 36 -28.24 -39.90 -25.33
C VAL A 36 -27.99 -38.38 -25.31
N ALA A 37 -27.21 -37.91 -26.29
CA ALA A 37 -26.99 -36.50 -26.68
C ALA A 37 -28.14 -35.95 -27.59
N PRO A 38 -28.06 -34.76 -28.25
CA PRO A 38 -27.52 -33.42 -27.95
C PRO A 38 -28.56 -32.29 -28.23
N ASP A 39 -28.06 -31.03 -28.32
CA ASP A 39 -28.64 -29.79 -28.90
C ASP A 39 -29.54 -28.88 -28.04
N VAL A 40 -28.99 -27.71 -27.67
CA VAL A 40 -29.65 -26.42 -27.96
C VAL A 40 -28.61 -25.40 -28.43
N VAL A 41 -28.89 -24.93 -29.64
CA VAL A 41 -28.28 -23.90 -30.47
C VAL A 41 -28.23 -22.54 -29.76
N VAL A 42 -27.10 -21.85 -29.81
CA VAL A 42 -27.06 -20.38 -29.77
C VAL A 42 -26.35 -19.90 -31.03
N GLU A 43 -27.07 -19.12 -31.80
CA GLU A 43 -26.72 -18.62 -33.12
C GLU A 43 -25.50 -17.69 -33.09
N GLU A 44 -24.52 -18.02 -33.93
CA GLU A 44 -23.50 -17.08 -34.40
C GLU A 44 -24.14 -16.05 -35.35
N SER A 45 -23.91 -14.78 -35.07
CA SER A 45 -23.95 -13.73 -36.09
C SER A 45 -22.88 -12.69 -35.77
N GLY A 46 -22.00 -12.41 -36.75
CA GLY A 46 -21.10 -11.25 -36.69
C GLY A 46 -19.67 -11.51 -37.15
N GLU A 47 -19.52 -11.63 -38.47
CA GLU A 47 -18.42 -11.15 -39.33
C GLU A 47 -17.02 -10.87 -38.73
N ASP A 48 -16.04 -11.55 -39.33
CA ASP A 48 -14.61 -11.32 -39.31
C ASP A 48 -14.18 -9.84 -39.27
N ASP A 49 -13.33 -9.49 -38.30
CA ASP A 49 -12.25 -8.52 -38.55
C ASP A 49 -10.98 -8.95 -37.82
N LYS A 50 -10.03 -9.44 -38.61
CA LYS A 50 -8.66 -9.76 -38.20
C LYS A 50 -7.95 -8.50 -37.70
N LEU A 51 -7.55 -8.51 -36.43
CA LEU A 51 -6.42 -7.71 -35.96
C LEU A 51 -5.52 -8.58 -35.09
N GLU A 52 -4.43 -9.02 -35.72
CA GLU A 52 -3.31 -9.76 -35.12
C GLU A 52 -2.71 -8.95 -33.98
N SER A 53 -2.64 -9.57 -32.80
CA SER A 53 -1.73 -9.17 -31.72
C SER A 53 -0.31 -9.58 -32.10
N PRO A 54 0.70 -8.69 -32.03
CA PRO A 54 2.08 -9.13 -32.09
C PRO A 54 2.55 -9.52 -30.68
N ILE A 55 2.82 -10.81 -30.51
CA ILE A 55 3.69 -11.38 -29.48
C ILE A 55 5.11 -11.46 -30.06
N SER A 56 6.11 -11.36 -29.16
CA SER A 56 7.57 -11.55 -29.28
C SER A 56 8.36 -10.25 -29.49
N GLU A 57 9.51 -10.00 -28.85
CA GLU A 57 10.46 -10.83 -28.10
C GLU A 57 11.43 -9.90 -27.32
N ASP A 58 11.80 -10.31 -26.11
CA ASP A 58 13.06 -10.11 -25.36
C ASP A 58 13.66 -8.72 -25.04
N GLY A 59 14.02 -8.55 -23.75
CA GLY A 59 15.11 -7.64 -23.33
C GLY A 59 14.92 -6.90 -22.00
N GLU A 60 15.24 -7.57 -20.89
CA GLU A 60 15.82 -6.97 -19.65
C GLU A 60 14.97 -5.97 -18.83
N ASP A 61 14.08 -6.50 -17.99
CA ASP A 61 13.56 -5.78 -16.80
C ASP A 61 14.23 -6.26 -15.49
N GLU A 62 15.23 -7.16 -15.55
CA GLU A 62 16.07 -7.52 -14.40
C GLU A 62 17.41 -6.80 -14.48
N ASP A 63 17.47 -5.57 -13.98
CA ASP A 63 18.66 -5.02 -13.30
C ASP A 63 18.36 -3.60 -12.84
N LEU A 64 17.49 -3.48 -11.83
CA LEU A 64 17.19 -2.16 -11.26
C LEU A 64 18.34 -1.60 -10.41
N LEU A 65 19.43 -2.34 -10.14
CA LEU A 65 20.60 -1.81 -9.42
C LEU A 65 21.99 -2.44 -9.75
N GLU A 66 22.21 -3.18 -10.84
CA GLU A 66 23.57 -3.64 -11.22
C GLU A 66 23.93 -3.35 -12.70
N GLY A 67 25.12 -2.76 -12.91
CA GLY A 67 25.91 -2.76 -14.16
C GLY A 67 25.29 -2.29 -15.48
N ILE A 68 25.47 -1.02 -15.85
CA ILE A 68 25.15 -0.51 -17.22
C ILE A 68 26.13 -1.12 -18.26
N PRO A 69 25.66 -1.82 -19.31
CA PRO A 69 26.46 -2.04 -20.52
C PRO A 69 26.37 -0.81 -21.44
N GLU A 70 27.52 -0.25 -21.83
CA GLU A 70 27.65 1.00 -22.60
C GLU A 70 27.05 0.98 -24.02
N GLU A 71 26.55 -0.16 -24.52
CA GLU A 71 26.16 -0.30 -25.94
C GLU A 71 24.71 0.09 -26.27
N GLU A 72 23.79 0.15 -25.30
CA GLU A 72 22.40 0.59 -25.58
C GLU A 72 22.25 2.12 -25.72
N LEU A 73 23.26 2.90 -25.34
CA LEU A 73 23.24 4.38 -25.46
C LEU A 73 23.42 4.88 -26.90
N LYS A 74 23.80 4.02 -27.85
CA LYS A 74 24.01 4.41 -29.26
C LYS A 74 22.79 4.21 -30.15
N ALA A 75 21.80 3.41 -29.74
CA ALA A 75 20.70 2.99 -30.62
C ALA A 75 19.49 3.96 -30.66
N THR A 76 19.48 5.03 -29.86
CA THR A 76 18.35 5.99 -29.85
C THR A 76 18.50 7.18 -30.80
N VAL A 77 19.47 7.16 -31.72
CA VAL A 77 19.80 8.33 -32.57
C VAL A 77 19.10 8.34 -33.95
N ASP A 78 18.58 7.23 -34.46
CA ASP A 78 17.96 7.25 -35.81
C ASP A 78 16.45 7.01 -35.80
N VAL A 79 15.70 8.02 -35.35
CA VAL A 79 14.30 8.20 -35.76
C VAL A 79 14.27 9.11 -36.98
N VAL A 80 14.26 8.51 -38.17
CA VAL A 80 14.00 9.21 -39.43
C VAL A 80 12.51 9.56 -39.49
N LEU A 81 12.18 10.80 -39.15
CA LEU A 81 10.85 11.37 -39.44
C LEU A 81 10.63 11.45 -40.96
N PRO A 82 9.43 11.11 -41.47
CA PRO A 82 9.17 11.12 -42.90
C PRO A 82 9.19 12.56 -43.46
N LYS A 83 10.02 12.79 -44.49
CA LYS A 83 10.10 14.05 -45.24
C LYS A 83 8.84 14.28 -46.08
N VAL A 84 8.04 15.29 -45.72
CA VAL A 84 6.96 15.81 -46.57
C VAL A 84 7.56 16.79 -47.59
N ASN A 85 7.74 16.32 -48.83
CA ASN A 85 8.08 17.18 -49.96
C ASN A 85 6.85 17.98 -50.42
N GLY A 86 6.87 19.29 -50.21
CA GLY A 86 5.87 20.21 -50.74
C GLY A 86 6.09 20.50 -52.23
N LYS A 87 5.02 20.39 -53.03
CA LYS A 87 4.81 21.21 -54.23
C LYS A 87 3.46 21.94 -54.10
N PRO A 88 3.37 23.22 -54.47
CA PRO A 88 2.21 24.04 -54.16
C PRO A 88 1.09 23.85 -55.19
N LYS A 89 -0.14 23.64 -54.73
CA LYS A 89 -1.35 23.92 -55.51
C LYS A 89 -2.20 24.95 -54.78
N ARG A 90 -2.30 26.14 -55.39
CA ARG A 90 -3.39 27.12 -55.21
C ARG A 90 -4.66 26.41 -55.70
N THR A 91 -5.84 26.45 -55.08
CA THR A 91 -6.65 27.54 -54.51
C THR A 91 -7.84 26.92 -53.75
N ALA A 92 -8.23 27.47 -52.60
CA ALA A 92 -9.62 27.77 -52.22
C ALA A 92 -9.64 28.22 -50.75
N VAL A 93 -9.88 29.51 -50.54
CA VAL A 93 -10.02 30.11 -49.21
C VAL A 93 -11.33 29.59 -48.60
N ARG A 94 -11.26 28.55 -47.78
CA ARG A 94 -12.27 28.30 -46.75
C ARG A 94 -12.03 29.30 -45.63
N LYS A 95 -12.98 30.22 -45.42
CA LYS A 95 -13.04 31.07 -44.23
C LYS A 95 -12.91 30.18 -42.99
N ARG A 96 -11.77 30.26 -42.29
CA ARG A 96 -11.63 29.70 -40.94
C ARG A 96 -12.51 30.56 -40.03
N ASN A 97 -13.57 29.97 -39.50
CA ASN A 97 -14.23 30.53 -38.32
C ASN A 97 -13.19 30.59 -37.19
N PRO A 98 -12.94 31.75 -36.58
CA PRO A 98 -12.02 31.86 -35.44
C PRO A 98 -12.60 31.22 -34.17
N ASP A 99 -13.90 30.94 -34.14
CA ASP A 99 -14.62 30.50 -32.95
C ASP A 99 -14.47 29.00 -32.63
N ALA A 100 -13.99 28.17 -33.56
CA ALA A 100 -13.70 26.75 -33.29
C ALA A 100 -12.38 26.54 -32.53
N ASN A 101 -11.52 27.57 -32.46
CA ASN A 101 -10.25 27.51 -31.74
C ASN A 101 -10.37 27.94 -30.28
N VAL A 102 -11.51 28.53 -29.88
CA VAL A 102 -11.78 29.01 -28.51
C VAL A 102 -12.59 27.99 -27.70
N THR A 103 -13.39 27.15 -28.36
CA THR A 103 -14.18 26.07 -27.71
C THR A 103 -13.39 24.78 -27.43
N MET A 104 -12.09 24.74 -27.77
CA MET A 104 -11.17 23.61 -27.53
C MET A 104 -10.13 23.91 -26.44
N LEU A 105 -10.39 24.91 -25.60
CA LEU A 105 -9.48 25.40 -24.54
C LEU A 105 -9.87 24.97 -23.12
N THR A 106 -10.80 24.05 -22.93
CA THR A 106 -11.34 23.75 -21.59
C THR A 106 -11.64 22.26 -21.42
N GLY A 107 -10.86 21.56 -20.58
CA GLY A 107 -11.28 20.27 -20.02
C GLY A 107 -10.15 19.40 -19.49
N ASP A 108 -9.17 19.05 -20.32
CA ASP A 108 -8.14 18.06 -19.98
C ASP A 108 -6.86 18.72 -19.46
N PRO A 109 -6.54 18.59 -18.15
CA PRO A 109 -5.35 19.20 -17.56
C PRO A 109 -4.04 18.66 -18.16
N VAL A 110 -4.02 17.41 -18.64
CA VAL A 110 -2.85 16.79 -19.28
C VAL A 110 -2.52 17.53 -20.57
N ARG A 111 -3.51 17.78 -21.42
CA ARG A 111 -3.32 18.52 -22.68
C ARG A 111 -2.85 19.95 -22.45
N MET A 112 -3.33 20.61 -21.40
CA MET A 112 -2.86 21.94 -21.02
C MET A 112 -1.37 21.92 -20.68
N TYR A 113 -0.95 20.98 -19.82
CA TYR A 113 0.44 20.81 -19.44
C TYR A 113 1.34 20.50 -20.64
N LEU A 114 0.95 19.56 -21.52
CA LEU A 114 1.73 19.20 -22.71
C LEU A 114 1.91 20.38 -23.68
N LYS A 115 0.91 21.25 -23.78
CA LYS A 115 0.97 22.46 -24.61
C LYS A 115 1.94 23.50 -24.04
N GLU A 116 2.06 23.59 -22.72
CA GLU A 116 2.98 24.53 -22.06
C GLU A 116 4.43 24.10 -22.24
N ILE A 117 4.76 22.84 -21.93
CA ILE A 117 6.12 22.31 -22.08
C ILE A 117 6.56 22.27 -23.56
N GLY A 118 5.62 22.20 -24.49
CA GLY A 118 5.89 22.24 -25.93
C GLY A 118 6.31 23.60 -26.47
N LYS A 119 6.17 24.69 -25.69
CA LYS A 119 6.59 26.04 -26.08
C LYS A 119 8.11 26.24 -25.99
N VAL A 120 8.78 25.49 -25.12
CA VAL A 120 10.22 25.59 -24.87
C VAL A 120 10.98 24.75 -25.90
N SER A 121 12.02 25.33 -26.48
CA SER A 121 12.87 24.65 -27.45
C SER A 121 13.78 23.62 -26.77
N LEU A 122 14.07 22.53 -27.47
CA LEU A 122 15.06 21.55 -27.02
C LEU A 122 16.47 22.15 -27.11
N LEU A 123 17.31 21.82 -26.14
CA LEU A 123 18.69 22.27 -26.07
C LEU A 123 19.60 21.40 -26.94
N THR A 124 20.67 21.99 -27.41
CA THR A 124 21.81 21.28 -28.00
C THR A 124 22.82 20.87 -26.92
N ALA A 125 23.68 19.91 -27.23
CA ALA A 125 24.71 19.47 -26.28
C ALA A 125 25.67 20.60 -25.83
N ALA A 126 25.93 21.58 -26.70
CA ALA A 126 26.74 22.75 -26.33
C ALA A 126 25.99 23.67 -25.35
N GLU A 127 24.69 23.89 -25.60
CA GLU A 127 23.84 24.71 -24.70
C GLU A 127 23.64 24.04 -23.33
N GLU A 128 23.56 22.71 -23.27
CA GLU A 128 23.52 21.95 -22.01
C GLU A 128 24.77 22.23 -21.16
N ILE A 129 25.95 22.22 -21.78
CA ILE A 129 27.23 22.50 -21.10
C ILE A 129 27.28 23.97 -20.65
N ASP A 130 26.86 24.91 -21.49
CA ASP A 130 26.83 26.34 -21.16
C ASP A 130 25.91 26.64 -19.97
N LEU A 131 24.75 25.98 -19.89
CA LEU A 131 23.84 26.12 -18.76
C LEU A 131 24.42 25.46 -17.51
N ALA A 132 25.01 24.27 -17.62
CA ALA A 132 25.64 23.59 -16.49
C ALA A 132 26.77 24.42 -15.86
N MET A 133 27.62 25.06 -16.67
CA MET A 133 28.67 25.96 -16.18
C MET A 133 28.10 27.18 -15.43
N LYS A 134 26.99 27.76 -15.91
CA LYS A 134 26.32 28.89 -15.23
C LYS A 134 25.70 28.46 -13.91
N ILE A 135 25.13 27.25 -13.85
CA ILE A 135 24.56 26.69 -12.62
C ILE A 135 25.68 26.51 -11.57
N GLU A 136 26.80 25.90 -11.94
CA GLU A 136 27.96 25.73 -11.03
C GLU A 136 28.52 27.07 -10.53
N ALA A 137 28.66 28.05 -11.44
CA ALA A 137 29.05 29.41 -11.06
C ALA A 137 28.05 30.08 -10.10
N GLY A 138 26.75 29.84 -10.28
CA GLY A 138 25.71 30.30 -9.38
C GLY A 138 25.80 29.68 -7.99
N VAL A 139 25.99 28.35 -7.92
CA VAL A 139 26.10 27.59 -6.66
C VAL A 139 27.33 28.03 -5.86
N THR A 140 28.48 28.17 -6.52
CA THR A 140 29.70 28.67 -5.88
C THR A 140 29.52 30.11 -5.38
N ALA A 141 28.81 30.97 -6.12
CA ALA A 141 28.51 32.32 -5.67
C ALA A 141 27.58 32.36 -4.44
N THR A 142 26.59 31.46 -4.36
CA THR A 142 25.74 31.31 -3.15
C THR A 142 26.54 30.82 -1.96
N GLU A 143 27.40 29.81 -2.12
CA GLU A 143 28.24 29.31 -1.03
C GLU A 143 29.20 30.38 -0.49
N GLU A 144 29.74 31.24 -1.36
CA GLU A 144 30.58 32.37 -0.95
C GLU A 144 29.81 33.44 -0.19
N LEU A 145 28.56 33.72 -0.58
CA LEU A 145 27.68 34.64 0.13
C LEU A 145 27.30 34.11 1.52
N GLU A 146 26.93 32.83 1.61
CA GLU A 146 26.59 32.17 2.87
C GLU A 146 27.78 32.14 3.82
N ARG A 147 28.97 31.74 3.34
CA ARG A 147 30.19 31.72 4.15
C ARG A 147 30.55 33.11 4.71
N ALA A 148 30.40 34.15 3.89
CA ALA A 148 30.67 35.51 4.35
C ALA A 148 29.65 36.00 5.41
N GLU A 149 28.40 35.56 5.32
CA GLU A 149 27.36 35.85 6.31
C GLU A 149 27.60 35.09 7.63
N GLU A 150 28.01 33.82 7.57
CA GLU A 150 28.36 33.00 8.74
C GLU A 150 29.61 33.51 9.49
N GLU A 151 30.66 33.88 8.75
CA GLU A 151 31.90 34.41 9.32
C GLU A 151 31.76 35.87 9.80
N GLY A 152 30.61 36.51 9.56
CA GLY A 152 30.33 37.90 9.93
C GLY A 152 31.22 38.91 9.19
N VAL A 153 31.80 38.51 8.05
CA VAL A 153 32.67 39.36 7.23
C VAL A 153 31.80 40.22 6.32
N SER A 154 31.87 41.54 6.49
CA SER A 154 31.16 42.46 5.59
C SER A 154 31.84 42.48 4.22
N LEU A 155 31.29 41.74 3.25
CA LEU A 155 31.69 41.86 1.84
C LEU A 155 31.50 43.30 1.35
N ASP A 156 32.39 43.76 0.47
CA ASP A 156 32.22 45.04 -0.19
C ASP A 156 30.87 45.08 -0.94
N ARG A 157 30.19 46.22 -0.92
CA ARG A 157 28.88 46.41 -1.55
C ARG A 157 28.91 46.07 -3.04
N ARG A 158 30.07 46.24 -3.69
CA ARG A 158 30.28 45.88 -5.10
C ARG A 158 30.36 44.37 -5.28
N GLU A 159 31.05 43.67 -4.40
CA GLU A 159 31.22 42.22 -4.49
C GLU A 159 29.92 41.48 -4.17
N LYS A 160 29.21 41.91 -3.11
CA LYS A 160 27.87 41.37 -2.80
C LYS A 160 26.90 41.50 -3.99
N ARG A 161 26.96 42.61 -4.73
CA ARG A 161 26.16 42.82 -5.95
C ARG A 161 26.61 41.97 -7.14
N ARG A 162 27.90 41.65 -7.23
CA ARG A 162 28.44 40.81 -8.29
C ARG A 162 28.02 39.36 -8.06
N LEU A 163 28.23 38.84 -6.85
CA LEU A 163 27.83 37.48 -6.45
C LEU A 163 26.32 37.29 -6.60
N GLY A 164 25.51 38.25 -6.13
CA GLY A 164 24.06 38.17 -6.31
C GLY A 164 23.58 38.17 -7.78
N ARG A 165 24.35 38.73 -8.73
CA ARG A 165 24.02 38.59 -10.16
C ARG A 165 24.36 37.20 -10.69
N ILE A 166 25.49 36.65 -10.25
CA ILE A 166 25.94 35.32 -10.67
C ILE A 166 24.97 34.26 -10.13
N GLU A 167 24.54 34.40 -8.87
CA GLU A 167 23.48 33.60 -8.27
C GLU A 167 22.21 33.61 -9.13
N GLN A 168 21.66 34.79 -9.45
CA GLN A 168 20.43 34.89 -10.25
C GLN A 168 20.59 34.27 -11.64
N VAL A 169 21.73 34.49 -12.30
CA VAL A 169 22.02 33.84 -13.60
C VAL A 169 22.10 32.32 -13.47
N GLY A 170 22.63 31.80 -12.36
CA GLY A 170 22.66 30.36 -12.09
C GLY A 170 21.27 29.77 -11.84
N LEU A 171 20.41 30.49 -11.11
CA LEU A 171 19.02 30.11 -10.87
C LEU A 171 18.21 30.09 -12.17
N ASP A 172 18.35 31.13 -12.99
CA ASP A 172 17.70 31.21 -14.31
C ASP A 172 18.19 30.07 -15.23
N ALA A 173 19.50 29.78 -15.22
CA ALA A 173 20.07 28.68 -15.99
C ALA A 173 19.56 27.31 -15.53
N LYS A 174 19.40 27.11 -14.22
CA LYS A 174 18.79 25.89 -13.64
C LYS A 174 17.36 25.72 -14.14
N GLN A 175 16.55 26.78 -14.06
CA GLN A 175 15.16 26.76 -14.54
C GLN A 175 15.08 26.46 -16.03
N GLN A 176 15.92 27.11 -16.84
CA GLN A 176 15.97 26.89 -18.28
C GLN A 176 16.34 25.44 -18.64
N LEU A 177 17.31 24.84 -17.93
CA LEU A 177 17.71 23.45 -18.14
C LEU A 177 16.60 22.46 -17.76
N ILE A 178 15.84 22.75 -16.69
CA ILE A 178 14.68 21.93 -16.29
C ILE A 178 13.57 22.03 -17.35
N GLU A 179 13.16 23.25 -17.72
CA GLU A 179 12.05 23.49 -18.64
C GLU A 179 12.25 22.85 -20.01
N ALA A 180 13.47 22.93 -20.55
CA ALA A 180 13.82 22.31 -21.83
C ALA A 180 13.71 20.78 -21.81
N ASN A 181 13.86 20.15 -20.64
CA ASN A 181 13.87 18.70 -20.46
C ASN A 181 12.56 18.12 -19.91
N LEU A 182 11.53 18.93 -19.65
CA LEU A 182 10.22 18.43 -19.18
C LEU A 182 9.59 17.41 -20.15
N ARG A 183 9.89 17.50 -21.44
CA ARG A 183 9.43 16.54 -22.46
C ARG A 183 10.02 15.14 -22.29
N LEU A 184 11.24 15.05 -21.77
CA LEU A 184 11.90 13.77 -21.45
C LEU A 184 11.18 13.06 -20.29
N VAL A 185 10.74 13.82 -19.28
CA VAL A 185 9.98 13.26 -18.15
C VAL A 185 8.68 12.62 -18.64
N VAL A 186 7.94 13.33 -19.49
CA VAL A 186 6.67 12.82 -20.06
C VAL A 186 6.88 11.54 -20.87
N SER A 187 7.94 11.46 -21.68
CA SER A 187 8.20 10.26 -22.49
C SER A 187 8.54 9.04 -21.63
N ILE A 188 9.25 9.24 -20.52
CA ILE A 188 9.57 8.18 -19.55
C ILE A 188 8.32 7.78 -18.76
N ALA A 189 7.57 8.75 -18.23
CA ALA A 189 6.38 8.54 -17.40
C ALA A 189 5.26 7.80 -18.13
N LYS A 190 5.15 7.96 -19.47
CA LYS A 190 4.14 7.26 -20.28
C LYS A 190 4.19 5.74 -20.14
N ARG A 191 5.36 5.15 -19.87
CA ARG A 191 5.54 3.70 -19.65
C ARG A 191 4.97 3.19 -18.32
N TYR A 192 4.66 4.10 -17.39
CA TYR A 192 4.21 3.78 -16.04
C TYR A 192 2.70 4.05 -15.83
N VAL A 193 2.00 4.47 -16.88
CA VAL A 193 0.54 4.71 -16.83
C VAL A 193 -0.19 3.41 -16.57
N GLY A 194 -1.23 3.45 -15.73
CA GLY A 194 -2.04 2.28 -15.38
C GLY A 194 -1.47 1.43 -14.23
N ARG A 195 -0.43 1.91 -13.52
CA ARG A 195 0.14 1.24 -12.34
C ARG A 195 -0.38 1.77 -11.00
N GLY A 196 -1.64 2.23 -10.96
CA GLY A 196 -2.30 2.72 -9.73
C GLY A 196 -2.09 4.20 -9.40
N MET A 197 -1.29 4.94 -10.17
CA MET A 197 -1.09 6.39 -10.00
C MET A 197 -1.57 7.16 -11.24
N LEU A 198 -2.10 8.38 -11.04
CA LEU A 198 -2.53 9.25 -12.14
C LEU A 198 -1.33 9.68 -12.99
N PHE A 199 -1.55 9.87 -14.29
CA PHE A 199 -0.47 10.25 -15.22
C PHE A 199 0.19 11.59 -14.87
N LEU A 200 -0.58 12.57 -14.39
CA LEU A 200 -0.04 13.86 -13.95
C LEU A 200 0.87 13.70 -12.73
N ASP A 201 0.49 12.85 -11.78
CA ASP A 201 1.27 12.62 -10.57
C ASP A 201 2.59 11.91 -10.90
N LEU A 202 2.56 10.92 -11.80
CA LEU A 202 3.77 10.29 -12.35
C LEU A 202 4.70 11.32 -13.00
N ILE A 203 4.16 12.28 -13.76
CA ILE A 203 4.94 13.35 -14.36
C ILE A 203 5.56 14.25 -13.29
N GLN A 204 4.82 14.62 -12.25
CA GLN A 204 5.35 15.51 -11.20
C GLN A 204 6.45 14.84 -10.38
N GLU A 205 6.28 13.57 -10.03
CA GLU A 205 7.33 12.79 -9.35
C GLU A 205 8.56 12.61 -10.25
N GLY A 206 8.34 12.42 -11.55
CA GLY A 206 9.41 12.44 -12.55
C GLY A 206 10.12 13.80 -12.67
N ASN A 207 9.39 14.91 -12.57
CA ASN A 207 9.95 16.26 -12.57
C ASN A 207 10.83 16.48 -11.32
N LEU A 208 10.44 15.95 -10.17
CA LEU A 208 11.27 15.97 -8.96
C LEU A 208 12.58 15.20 -9.16
N GLY A 209 12.52 14.06 -9.85
CA GLY A 209 13.70 13.31 -10.28
C GLY A 209 14.60 14.12 -11.24
N LEU A 210 14.00 14.80 -12.21
CA LEU A 210 14.71 15.69 -13.15
C LEU A 210 15.45 16.82 -12.43
N ILE A 211 14.83 17.46 -11.45
CA ILE A 211 15.47 18.53 -10.66
C ILE A 211 16.73 18.02 -9.97
N ARG A 212 16.65 16.83 -9.33
CA ARG A 212 17.81 16.18 -8.70
C ARG A 212 18.89 15.82 -9.71
N ALA A 213 18.50 15.44 -10.93
CA ALA A 213 19.45 15.17 -12.01
C ALA A 213 20.20 16.44 -12.41
N VAL A 214 19.51 17.57 -12.55
CA VAL A 214 20.14 18.87 -12.86
C VAL A 214 21.12 19.29 -11.78
N GLU A 215 20.76 19.14 -10.50
CA GLU A 215 21.64 19.49 -9.37
C GLU A 215 22.93 18.67 -9.31
N LYS A 216 22.87 17.41 -9.73
CA LYS A 216 24.00 16.48 -9.68
C LYS A 216 24.63 16.22 -11.04
N PHE A 217 24.29 17.00 -12.06
CA PHE A 217 24.81 16.80 -13.40
C PHE A 217 26.23 17.32 -13.49
N ASP A 218 27.11 16.49 -14.06
CA ASP A 218 28.51 16.83 -14.28
C ASP A 218 28.78 16.87 -15.78
N TYR A 219 29.00 18.08 -16.29
CA TYR A 219 29.27 18.34 -17.71
C TYR A 219 30.69 17.94 -18.13
N THR A 220 31.62 17.76 -17.19
CA THR A 220 33.02 17.41 -17.50
C THR A 220 33.17 15.98 -18.04
N LYS A 221 32.19 15.11 -17.72
CA LYS A 221 32.15 13.71 -18.18
C LYS A 221 31.82 13.55 -19.66
N GLY A 222 31.35 14.61 -20.34
CA GLY A 222 31.12 14.61 -21.78
C GLY A 222 29.92 13.77 -22.26
N PHE A 223 29.09 13.26 -21.36
CA PHE A 223 27.83 12.59 -21.70
C PHE A 223 26.69 13.60 -21.84
N LYS A 224 25.71 13.30 -22.69
CA LYS A 224 24.50 14.11 -22.82
C LYS A 224 23.70 14.11 -21.53
N PHE A 225 23.04 15.24 -21.24
CA PHE A 225 22.21 15.36 -20.04
C PHE A 225 21.11 14.28 -19.97
N SER A 226 20.47 13.97 -21.10
CA SER A 226 19.39 12.98 -21.19
C SER A 226 19.78 11.58 -20.69
N THR A 227 21.02 11.15 -20.93
CA THR A 227 21.56 9.86 -20.49
C THR A 227 21.51 9.75 -18.96
N TYR A 228 22.01 10.78 -18.27
CA TYR A 228 22.04 10.82 -16.82
C TYR A 228 20.65 11.07 -16.20
N ALA A 229 19.89 12.00 -16.79
CA ALA A 229 18.56 12.36 -16.31
C ALA A 229 17.57 11.19 -16.35
N THR A 230 17.68 10.31 -17.35
CA THR A 230 16.79 9.15 -17.48
C THR A 230 16.82 8.27 -16.23
N TRP A 231 17.98 8.07 -15.61
CA TRP A 231 18.12 7.24 -14.40
C TRP A 231 17.38 7.87 -13.20
N TRP A 232 17.61 9.17 -12.95
CA TRP A 232 16.96 9.88 -11.86
C TRP A 232 15.44 10.00 -12.02
N ILE A 233 14.97 10.24 -13.25
CA ILE A 233 13.53 10.30 -13.56
C ILE A 233 12.90 8.93 -13.32
N ARG A 234 13.51 7.85 -13.82
CA ARG A 234 13.03 6.47 -13.62
C ARG A 234 12.97 6.10 -12.14
N GLN A 235 14.02 6.42 -11.39
CA GLN A 235 14.11 6.13 -9.95
C GLN A 235 13.06 6.90 -9.15
N ALA A 236 12.83 8.17 -9.46
CA ALA A 236 11.82 8.98 -8.77
C ALA A 236 10.41 8.43 -9.01
N ILE A 237 10.07 8.12 -10.28
CA ILE A 237 8.75 7.57 -10.64
C ILE A 237 8.52 6.19 -9.99
N THR A 238 9.48 5.27 -10.12
CA THR A 238 9.35 3.92 -9.54
C THR A 238 9.22 3.95 -8.02
N ARG A 239 9.99 4.81 -7.35
CA ARG A 239 9.88 5.03 -5.91
C ARG A 239 8.52 5.61 -5.51
N ALA A 240 8.04 6.61 -6.24
CA ALA A 240 6.75 7.22 -5.94
C ALA A 240 5.59 6.22 -6.12
N ILE A 241 5.65 5.36 -7.14
CA ILE A 241 4.69 4.28 -7.32
C ILE A 241 4.71 3.34 -6.12
N ALA A 242 5.90 2.92 -5.66
CA ALA A 242 6.00 2.04 -4.49
C ALA A 242 5.44 2.68 -3.21
N ASP A 243 5.65 4.00 -3.03
CA ASP A 243 5.25 4.72 -1.82
C ASP A 243 3.77 5.15 -1.81
N GLN A 244 3.16 5.42 -2.98
CA GLN A 244 1.85 6.09 -3.07
C GLN A 244 0.80 5.36 -3.91
N ALA A 245 1.15 4.44 -4.81
CA ALA A 245 0.17 3.87 -5.75
C ALA A 245 -0.86 2.93 -5.13
N ARG A 246 -0.66 2.49 -3.88
CA ARG A 246 -1.59 1.61 -3.16
C ARG A 246 -2.37 2.39 -2.10
N THR A 247 -3.67 2.11 -2.02
CA THR A 247 -4.57 2.66 -0.98
C THR A 247 -4.07 2.36 0.43
N ILE A 248 -3.57 1.14 0.65
CA ILE A 248 -2.88 0.74 1.88
C ILE A 248 -1.38 0.74 1.60
N ARG A 249 -0.66 1.67 2.22
CA ARG A 249 0.77 1.86 1.96
C ARG A 249 1.59 0.64 2.39
N ILE A 250 2.45 0.17 1.48
CA ILE A 250 3.41 -0.91 1.72
C ILE A 250 4.83 -0.33 1.68
N PRO A 251 5.75 -0.70 2.59
CA PRO A 251 7.15 -0.27 2.52
C PRO A 251 7.86 -0.71 1.22
N VAL A 252 8.81 0.10 0.73
CA VAL A 252 9.52 -0.12 -0.56
C VAL A 252 10.14 -1.53 -0.68
N HIS A 253 10.84 -2.03 0.35
CA HIS A 253 11.46 -3.36 0.32
C HIS A 253 10.45 -4.50 0.14
N MET A 254 9.22 -4.33 0.64
CA MET A 254 8.14 -5.31 0.43
C MET A 254 7.61 -5.22 -1.01
N VAL A 255 7.51 -4.03 -1.60
CA VAL A 255 7.13 -3.85 -3.01
C VAL A 255 8.19 -4.45 -3.95
N GLU A 256 9.47 -4.28 -3.65
CA GLU A 256 10.58 -4.94 -4.38
C GLU A 256 10.45 -6.47 -4.31
N THR A 257 10.17 -7.00 -3.13
CA THR A 257 9.97 -8.45 -2.93
C THR A 257 8.76 -8.96 -3.71
N ILE A 258 7.64 -8.21 -3.72
CA ILE A 258 6.44 -8.54 -4.50
C ILE A 258 6.74 -8.54 -6.00
N ASN A 259 7.44 -7.52 -6.51
CA ASN A 259 7.79 -7.45 -7.93
C ASN A 259 8.72 -8.59 -8.35
N LYS A 260 9.68 -8.96 -7.48
CA LYS A 260 10.53 -10.14 -7.70
C LYS A 260 9.71 -11.43 -7.74
N LEU A 261 8.76 -11.59 -6.81
CA LEU A 261 7.85 -12.74 -6.78
C LEU A 261 7.04 -12.84 -8.08
N VAL A 262 6.41 -11.74 -8.52
CA VAL A 262 5.61 -11.71 -9.76
C VAL A 262 6.47 -12.07 -10.98
N ARG A 263 7.73 -11.65 -11.00
CA ARG A 263 8.66 -11.95 -12.07
C ARG A 263 9.03 -13.43 -12.13
N ILE A 264 9.44 -14.01 -11.00
CA ILE A 264 9.74 -15.44 -10.88
C ILE A 264 8.50 -16.27 -11.18
N GLN A 265 7.32 -15.84 -10.71
CA GLN A 265 6.06 -16.49 -11.04
C GLN A 265 5.81 -16.53 -12.55
N ARG A 266 6.09 -15.44 -13.29
CA ARG A 266 5.97 -15.40 -14.77
C ARG A 266 7.01 -16.28 -15.47
N GLN A 267 8.26 -16.28 -15.00
CA GLN A 267 9.33 -17.14 -15.53
C GLN A 267 8.95 -18.62 -15.35
N LEU A 268 8.57 -19.03 -14.14
CA LEU A 268 8.12 -20.39 -13.85
C LEU A 268 6.85 -20.79 -14.62
N LEU A 269 5.94 -19.84 -14.85
CA LEU A 269 4.74 -20.09 -15.67
C LEU A 269 5.10 -20.35 -17.13
N GLN A 270 6.10 -19.64 -17.68
CA GLN A 270 6.60 -19.89 -19.03
C GLN A 270 7.33 -21.23 -19.14
N GLU A 271 8.14 -21.59 -18.15
CA GLU A 271 8.89 -22.85 -18.14
C GLU A 271 8.00 -24.08 -17.93
N LYS A 272 7.02 -23.99 -17.02
CA LYS A 272 6.17 -25.13 -16.62
C LYS A 272 4.85 -25.21 -17.38
N GLY A 273 4.42 -24.13 -18.03
CA GLY A 273 3.12 -24.04 -18.72
C GLY A 273 1.91 -24.10 -17.79
N ARG A 274 2.10 -23.93 -16.48
CA ARG A 274 1.05 -23.88 -15.44
C ARG A 274 1.41 -22.85 -14.37
N GLU A 275 0.43 -22.44 -13.57
CA GLU A 275 0.71 -21.61 -12.40
C GLU A 275 1.62 -22.35 -11.40
N PRO A 276 2.72 -21.73 -10.95
CA PRO A 276 3.64 -22.35 -10.00
C PRO A 276 3.05 -22.35 -8.59
N THR A 277 3.33 -23.39 -7.82
CA THR A 277 2.89 -23.47 -6.43
C THR A 277 3.73 -22.54 -5.53
N PRO A 278 3.22 -22.11 -4.36
CA PRO A 278 4.00 -21.29 -3.43
C PRO A 278 5.30 -21.95 -2.94
N GLU A 279 5.37 -23.28 -2.97
CA GLU A 279 6.58 -24.06 -2.67
C GLU A 279 7.64 -23.90 -3.75
N GLU A 280 7.25 -24.03 -5.01
CA GLU A 280 8.15 -23.86 -6.18
C GLU A 280 8.68 -22.43 -6.28
N ILE A 281 7.83 -21.43 -6.02
CA ILE A 281 8.24 -20.02 -5.98
C ILE A 281 9.22 -19.79 -4.82
N GLY A 282 8.97 -20.41 -3.66
CA GLY A 282 9.82 -20.31 -2.47
C GLY A 282 11.22 -20.88 -2.71
N GLU A 283 11.32 -22.03 -3.39
CA GLU A 283 12.59 -22.64 -3.77
C GLU A 283 13.44 -21.70 -4.65
N GLU A 284 12.86 -21.10 -5.69
CA GLU A 284 13.57 -20.18 -6.58
C GLU A 284 13.92 -18.85 -5.88
N MET A 285 13.05 -18.36 -5.00
CA MET A 285 13.30 -17.13 -4.23
C MET A 285 14.25 -17.33 -3.04
N GLY A 286 14.52 -18.56 -2.62
CA GLY A 286 15.22 -18.88 -1.37
C GLY A 286 14.42 -18.50 -0.11
N LEU A 287 13.09 -18.55 -0.17
CA LEU A 287 12.18 -18.17 0.92
C LEU A 287 11.30 -19.37 1.34
N PRO A 288 10.89 -19.46 2.62
CA PRO A 288 9.96 -20.50 3.04
C PRO A 288 8.57 -20.28 2.42
N PRO A 289 7.82 -21.36 2.11
CA PRO A 289 6.52 -21.27 1.43
C PRO A 289 5.47 -20.49 2.23
N GLU A 290 5.54 -20.52 3.57
CA GLU A 290 4.68 -19.72 4.44
C GLU A 290 4.87 -18.22 4.19
N ARG A 291 6.12 -17.78 4.03
CA ARG A 291 6.45 -16.38 3.76
C ARG A 291 5.98 -15.94 2.38
N VAL A 292 6.06 -16.82 1.38
CA VAL A 292 5.51 -16.57 0.03
C VAL A 292 3.99 -16.35 0.11
N ARG A 293 3.28 -17.19 0.87
CA ARG A 293 1.82 -17.02 1.09
C ARG A 293 1.49 -15.70 1.79
N GLU A 294 2.27 -15.29 2.78
CA GLU A 294 2.12 -13.98 3.43
C GLU A 294 2.32 -12.83 2.45
N ILE A 295 3.35 -12.89 1.61
CA ILE A 295 3.63 -11.86 0.60
C ILE A 295 2.49 -11.80 -0.43
N GLN A 296 1.98 -12.95 -0.86
CA GLN A 296 0.82 -13.02 -1.76
C GLN A 296 -0.43 -12.37 -1.15
N LYS A 297 -0.70 -12.60 0.14
CA LYS A 297 -1.80 -11.92 0.86
C LYS A 297 -1.61 -10.41 0.90
N ILE A 298 -0.39 -9.94 1.21
CA ILE A 298 -0.06 -8.51 1.25
C ILE A 298 -0.17 -7.86 -0.15
N SER A 299 0.06 -8.63 -1.22
CA SER A 299 -0.04 -8.14 -2.59
C SER A 299 -1.48 -7.94 -3.07
N GLN A 300 -2.50 -8.37 -2.33
CA GLN A 300 -3.90 -8.23 -2.72
C GLN A 300 -4.34 -6.76 -2.66
N GLU A 301 -5.07 -6.32 -3.69
CA GLU A 301 -5.62 -4.97 -3.75
C GLU A 301 -7.02 -4.91 -3.13
N PRO A 302 -7.35 -3.85 -2.36
CA PRO A 302 -8.68 -3.70 -1.80
C PRO A 302 -9.71 -3.45 -2.91
N VAL A 303 -10.91 -3.98 -2.73
CA VAL A 303 -12.06 -3.81 -3.62
C VAL A 303 -12.97 -2.71 -3.07
N SER A 304 -13.65 -1.98 -3.95
CA SER A 304 -14.61 -0.94 -3.54
C SER A 304 -15.89 -1.56 -3.00
N LEU A 305 -16.43 -1.00 -1.91
CA LEU A 305 -17.75 -1.36 -1.41
C LEU A 305 -18.88 -0.89 -2.33
N GLU A 306 -18.61 0.10 -3.16
CA GLU A 306 -19.57 0.62 -4.15
C GLU A 306 -19.58 -0.23 -5.44
N THR A 307 -18.76 -1.28 -5.54
CA THR A 307 -18.80 -2.18 -6.69
C THR A 307 -20.18 -2.85 -6.75
N PRO A 308 -20.96 -2.65 -7.83
CA PRO A 308 -22.27 -3.28 -7.96
C PRO A 308 -22.09 -4.80 -8.07
N ILE A 309 -23.00 -5.55 -7.45
CA ILE A 309 -22.99 -7.01 -7.41
C ILE A 309 -24.33 -7.55 -7.88
N GLY A 310 -24.29 -8.50 -8.83
CA GLY A 310 -25.49 -9.05 -9.47
C GLY A 310 -25.81 -8.41 -10.82
N GLU A 311 -26.86 -8.90 -11.48
CA GLU A 311 -27.34 -8.39 -12.78
C GLU A 311 -28.21 -7.13 -12.63
N GLU A 312 -28.84 -6.94 -11.47
CA GLU A 312 -29.58 -5.74 -11.13
C GLU A 312 -28.62 -4.71 -10.53
N GLU A 313 -28.43 -3.56 -11.18
CA GLU A 313 -27.51 -2.48 -10.76
C GLU A 313 -27.88 -1.83 -9.40
N ASP A 314 -28.89 -2.34 -8.71
CA ASP A 314 -29.41 -1.80 -7.46
C ASP A 314 -28.68 -2.30 -6.21
N SER A 315 -27.90 -3.39 -6.30
CA SER A 315 -27.19 -3.98 -5.16
C SER A 315 -25.69 -3.68 -5.18
N GLN A 316 -25.14 -3.17 -4.08
CA GLN A 316 -23.71 -2.90 -3.93
C GLN A 316 -23.06 -3.90 -2.99
N LEU A 317 -21.74 -4.16 -3.15
CA LEU A 317 -20.99 -5.05 -2.26
C LEU A 317 -21.11 -4.64 -0.77
N GLY A 318 -21.13 -3.33 -0.50
CA GLY A 318 -21.25 -2.79 0.85
C GLY A 318 -22.54 -3.16 1.57
N ASP A 319 -23.63 -3.42 0.84
CA ASP A 319 -24.93 -3.77 1.42
C ASP A 319 -24.94 -5.18 2.05
N PHE A 320 -23.95 -6.01 1.71
CA PHE A 320 -23.81 -7.39 2.22
C PHE A 320 -22.88 -7.52 3.42
N ILE A 321 -22.28 -6.41 3.88
CA ILE A 321 -21.37 -6.44 5.03
C ILE A 321 -22.18 -6.24 6.30
N GLU A 322 -22.16 -7.25 7.17
CA GLU A 322 -22.76 -7.19 8.50
C GLU A 322 -21.99 -6.22 9.41
N ASP A 323 -22.72 -5.44 10.21
CA ASP A 323 -22.15 -4.58 11.25
C ASP A 323 -22.04 -5.35 12.57
N ASP A 324 -20.88 -5.95 12.83
CA ASP A 324 -20.59 -6.70 14.07
C ASP A 324 -20.69 -5.83 15.34
N ALA A 325 -20.63 -4.50 15.23
CA ALA A 325 -20.74 -3.60 16.37
C ALA A 325 -22.19 -3.21 16.69
N ALA A 326 -23.15 -3.57 15.83
CA ALA A 326 -24.55 -3.28 16.05
C ALA A 326 -25.06 -4.04 17.28
N VAL A 327 -25.70 -3.29 18.19
CA VAL A 327 -26.26 -3.90 19.40
C VAL A 327 -27.48 -4.71 19.01
N VAL A 328 -27.39 -6.02 19.21
CA VAL A 328 -28.48 -6.96 18.96
C VAL A 328 -29.64 -6.69 19.95
N PRO A 329 -30.86 -6.38 19.48
CA PRO A 329 -31.98 -6.01 20.36
C PRO A 329 -32.32 -6.99 21.50
N PRO A 330 -32.37 -8.33 21.29
CA PRO A 330 -32.60 -9.25 22.40
C PRO A 330 -31.49 -9.21 23.46
N ASP A 331 -30.24 -8.98 23.06
CA ASP A 331 -29.10 -8.90 23.98
C ASP A 331 -29.13 -7.60 24.79
N ALA A 332 -29.50 -6.48 24.16
CA ALA A 332 -29.74 -5.23 24.88
C ALA A 332 -30.88 -5.35 25.90
N ALA A 333 -31.97 -6.03 25.51
CA ALA A 333 -33.11 -6.26 26.38
C ALA A 333 -32.75 -7.21 27.53
N SER A 334 -32.04 -8.31 27.25
CA SER A 334 -31.57 -9.26 28.26
C SER A 334 -30.63 -8.59 29.24
N PHE A 335 -29.70 -7.76 28.78
CA PHE A 335 -28.80 -6.97 29.62
C PHE A 335 -29.55 -5.97 30.50
N SER A 336 -30.53 -5.26 29.95
CA SER A 336 -31.37 -4.32 30.72
C SER A 336 -32.19 -5.06 31.79
N MET A 337 -32.75 -6.23 31.47
CA MET A 337 -33.47 -7.07 32.42
C MET A 337 -32.53 -7.64 33.50
N LEU A 338 -31.32 -8.05 33.12
CA LEU A 338 -30.27 -8.49 34.05
C LEU A 338 -29.93 -7.38 35.04
N GLN A 339 -29.74 -6.15 34.55
CA GLN A 339 -29.44 -4.99 35.41
C GLN A 339 -30.56 -4.73 36.42
N GLU A 340 -31.83 -4.83 36.00
CA GLU A 340 -32.98 -4.67 36.89
C GLU A 340 -33.07 -5.80 37.94
N GLN A 341 -32.85 -7.05 37.54
CA GLN A 341 -32.83 -8.20 38.45
C GLN A 341 -31.66 -8.13 39.43
N LEU A 342 -30.48 -7.73 38.96
CA LEU A 342 -29.30 -7.50 39.79
C LEU A 342 -29.60 -6.45 40.86
N GLN A 343 -30.22 -5.33 40.48
CA GLN A 343 -30.62 -4.28 41.41
C GLN A 343 -31.60 -4.81 42.48
N LYS A 344 -32.62 -5.57 42.08
CA LYS A 344 -33.58 -6.21 43.00
C LYS A 344 -32.91 -7.18 43.98
N VAL A 345 -31.93 -7.96 43.52
CA VAL A 345 -31.18 -8.90 44.37
C VAL A 345 -30.27 -8.14 45.35
N LEU A 346 -29.64 -7.06 44.88
CA LEU A 346 -28.77 -6.19 45.69
C LEU A 346 -29.55 -5.41 46.76
N ASP A 347 -30.79 -5.00 46.49
CA ASP A 347 -31.66 -4.34 47.48
C ASP A 347 -32.06 -5.27 48.65
N GLY A 348 -32.00 -6.59 48.45
CA GLY A 348 -32.18 -7.57 49.53
C GLY A 348 -30.97 -7.76 50.45
N LEU A 349 -29.87 -7.06 50.20
CA LEU A 349 -28.67 -7.04 51.06
C LEU A 349 -28.70 -5.86 52.03
N ALA A 350 -27.90 -5.95 53.09
CA ALA A 350 -27.70 -4.79 53.96
C ALA A 350 -27.01 -3.66 53.16
N GLU A 351 -27.34 -2.41 53.46
CA GLU A 351 -26.86 -1.23 52.72
C GLU A 351 -25.32 -1.19 52.58
N ARG A 352 -24.60 -1.58 53.65
CA ARG A 352 -23.14 -1.72 53.63
C ARG A 352 -22.64 -2.86 52.74
N GLU A 353 -23.34 -3.99 52.69
CA GLU A 353 -22.99 -5.13 51.85
C GLU A 353 -23.20 -4.80 50.37
N ARG A 354 -24.34 -4.18 50.03
CA ARG A 354 -24.66 -3.70 48.68
C ARG A 354 -23.61 -2.74 48.16
N LYS A 355 -23.25 -1.72 48.95
CA LYS A 355 -22.33 -0.66 48.53
C LYS A 355 -20.88 -1.14 48.43
N VAL A 356 -20.47 -2.15 49.23
CA VAL A 356 -19.17 -2.82 49.04
C VAL A 356 -19.12 -3.56 47.70
N ILE A 357 -20.20 -4.26 47.32
CA ILE A 357 -20.26 -4.98 46.04
C ILE A 357 -20.36 -4.01 44.85
N SER A 358 -21.18 -2.96 44.93
CA SER A 358 -21.31 -1.98 43.83
C SER A 358 -19.99 -1.25 43.55
N LEU A 359 -19.27 -0.83 44.58
CA LEU A 359 -17.95 -0.20 44.43
C LEU A 359 -16.86 -1.19 43.98
N ARG A 360 -16.91 -2.44 44.47
CA ARG A 360 -15.91 -3.46 44.12
C ARG A 360 -15.95 -3.85 42.64
N PHE A 361 -17.17 -4.05 42.11
CA PHE A 361 -17.40 -4.45 40.73
C PHE A 361 -17.68 -3.26 39.80
N GLY A 362 -17.76 -2.04 40.32
CA GLY A 362 -17.99 -0.84 39.52
C GLY A 362 -19.38 -0.79 38.90
N LEU A 363 -20.41 -1.28 39.59
CA LEU A 363 -21.77 -1.37 39.04
C LEU A 363 -22.44 0.00 38.80
N GLU A 364 -21.99 1.05 39.49
CA GLU A 364 -22.49 2.43 39.33
C GLU A 364 -21.62 3.24 38.38
N ASP A 365 -20.29 3.20 38.57
CA ASP A 365 -19.34 4.06 37.85
C ASP A 365 -18.63 3.35 36.67
N GLY A 366 -18.87 2.05 36.45
CA GLY A 366 -18.16 1.22 35.47
C GLY A 366 -16.72 0.85 35.84
N HIS A 367 -16.20 1.37 36.95
CA HIS A 367 -14.81 1.22 37.37
C HIS A 367 -14.70 0.32 38.62
N PRO A 368 -14.08 -0.87 38.52
CA PRO A 368 -13.91 -1.75 39.67
C PRO A 368 -12.84 -1.19 40.63
N ARG A 369 -13.18 -1.05 41.92
CA ARG A 369 -12.25 -0.56 42.95
C ARG A 369 -11.53 -1.70 43.65
N THR A 370 -10.31 -1.47 44.14
CA THR A 370 -9.58 -2.44 44.95
C THR A 370 -10.13 -2.53 46.38
N LEU A 371 -9.88 -3.64 47.07
CA LEU A 371 -10.33 -3.84 48.46
C LEU A 371 -9.81 -2.76 49.43
N GLU A 372 -8.65 -2.18 49.12
CA GLU A 372 -8.05 -1.12 49.93
C GLU A 372 -8.73 0.23 49.69
N GLU A 373 -9.05 0.56 48.43
CA GLU A 373 -9.80 1.78 48.08
C GLU A 373 -11.21 1.77 48.67
N VAL A 374 -11.91 0.63 48.56
CA VAL A 374 -13.22 0.44 49.20
C VAL A 374 -13.07 0.55 50.73
N GLY A 375 -12.01 -0.03 51.30
CA GLY A 375 -11.73 0.07 52.74
C GLY A 375 -11.55 1.51 53.22
N ARG A 376 -10.87 2.34 52.43
CA ARG A 376 -10.67 3.77 52.72
C ARG A 376 -11.99 4.54 52.75
N GLU A 377 -12.92 4.23 51.85
CA GLU A 377 -14.24 4.89 51.79
C GLU A 377 -15.15 4.52 52.98
N PHE A 378 -15.08 3.28 53.46
CA PHE A 378 -15.85 2.82 54.62
C PHE A 378 -15.14 2.99 55.97
N GLY A 379 -13.90 3.50 55.99
CA GLY A 379 -13.10 3.66 57.21
C GLY A 379 -12.72 2.33 57.88
N VAL A 380 -12.53 1.27 57.10
CA VAL A 380 -12.20 -0.08 57.60
C VAL A 380 -11.00 -0.67 56.88
N THR A 381 -10.37 -1.68 57.49
CA THR A 381 -9.21 -2.37 56.91
C THR A 381 -9.58 -3.15 55.65
N ARG A 382 -8.61 -3.31 54.74
CA ARG A 382 -8.72 -4.17 53.54
C ARG A 382 -9.28 -5.55 53.87
N GLU A 383 -8.77 -6.18 54.94
CA GLU A 383 -9.20 -7.52 55.35
C GLU A 383 -10.66 -7.54 55.80
N ARG A 384 -11.14 -6.45 56.41
CA ARG A 384 -12.55 -6.34 56.78
C ARG A 384 -13.47 -6.27 55.55
N ILE A 385 -13.07 -5.54 54.50
CA ILE A 385 -13.80 -5.53 53.23
C ILE A 385 -13.81 -6.92 52.59
N ARG A 386 -12.68 -7.63 52.56
CA ARG A 386 -12.59 -9.01 52.07
C ARG A 386 -13.54 -9.97 52.79
N GLN A 387 -13.66 -9.84 54.11
CA GLN A 387 -14.61 -10.62 54.91
C GLN A 387 -16.06 -10.30 54.56
N ILE A 388 -16.40 -9.02 54.40
CA ILE A 388 -17.75 -8.57 54.01
C ILE A 388 -18.08 -9.08 52.60
N GLU A 389 -17.16 -8.96 51.65
CA GLU A 389 -17.29 -9.48 50.28
C GLU A 389 -17.55 -10.99 50.29
N SER A 390 -16.70 -11.77 50.96
CA SER A 390 -16.84 -13.24 51.02
C SER A 390 -18.18 -13.66 51.61
N LYS A 391 -18.62 -12.99 52.69
CA LYS A 391 -19.91 -13.23 53.33
C LYS A 391 -21.08 -12.84 52.43
N THR A 392 -20.95 -11.73 51.70
CA THR A 392 -21.98 -11.24 50.78
C THR A 392 -22.11 -12.13 49.55
N LEU A 393 -20.99 -12.56 48.96
CA LEU A 393 -20.97 -13.53 47.87
C LEU A 393 -21.57 -14.87 48.30
N ALA A 394 -21.28 -15.35 49.52
CA ALA A 394 -21.92 -16.55 50.05
C ALA A 394 -23.46 -16.39 50.17
N LYS A 395 -23.93 -15.21 50.60
CA LYS A 395 -25.37 -14.89 50.61
C LYS A 395 -25.98 -14.78 49.21
N LEU A 396 -25.24 -14.27 48.23
CA LEU A 396 -25.69 -14.16 46.83
C LEU A 396 -25.74 -15.54 46.15
N ARG A 397 -24.84 -16.46 46.52
CA ARG A 397 -24.86 -17.86 46.06
C ARG A 397 -26.04 -18.68 46.56
N HIS A 398 -26.74 -18.23 47.60
CA HIS A 398 -27.89 -18.94 48.14
C HIS A 398 -28.97 -19.15 47.04
N PRO A 399 -29.53 -20.36 46.87
CA PRO A 399 -30.42 -20.70 45.75
C PRO A 399 -31.58 -19.74 45.53
N SER A 400 -32.12 -19.17 46.61
CA SER A 400 -33.22 -18.19 46.53
C SER A 400 -32.88 -16.90 45.76
N ARG A 401 -31.59 -16.56 45.63
CA ARG A 401 -31.10 -15.36 44.95
C ARG A 401 -30.38 -15.70 43.65
N SER A 402 -29.55 -16.74 43.65
CA SER A 402 -28.80 -17.18 42.48
C SER A 402 -29.70 -17.79 41.39
N SER A 403 -30.81 -18.46 41.75
CA SER A 403 -31.71 -19.08 40.76
C SER A 403 -32.31 -18.09 39.76
N LYS A 404 -32.51 -16.81 40.14
CA LYS A 404 -33.07 -15.78 39.25
C LYS A 404 -32.06 -15.20 38.26
N LEU A 405 -30.78 -15.31 38.59
CA LEU A 405 -29.67 -14.79 37.78
C LEU A 405 -29.05 -15.90 36.92
N LYS A 406 -29.37 -17.16 37.20
CA LYS A 406 -28.85 -18.32 36.48
C LYS A 406 -29.29 -18.35 35.02
N ASP A 407 -30.48 -17.83 34.73
CA ASP A 407 -31.05 -17.79 33.38
C ASP A 407 -30.35 -16.77 32.45
N TYR A 408 -29.47 -15.91 33.00
CA TYR A 408 -28.67 -14.94 32.25
C TYR A 408 -27.21 -15.38 32.06
N LEU A 409 -26.89 -16.63 32.42
CA LEU A 409 -25.58 -17.20 32.19
C LEU A 409 -25.62 -17.81 30.79
N GLU A 410 -25.00 -17.15 29.82
CA GLU A 410 -24.73 -17.71 28.49
C GLU A 410 -23.79 -18.93 28.65
N ASP A 411 -24.05 -20.01 27.90
CA ASP A 411 -23.21 -21.22 27.87
C ASP A 411 -21.84 -20.98 27.23
#